data_AF-A0A355F5K4-F1
#
_entry.id   AF-A0A355F5K4-F1
#
_cell.length_a   1.000
_cell.length_b   1.000
_cell.length_c   1.000
_cell.angle_alpha   90.00
_cell.angle_beta   90.00
_cell.angle_gamma   90.00
#
_symmetry.space_group_name_H-M   'P 1'
#
loop_
_entity.id
_entity.type
_entity.pdbx_description
1 polymer ?
#
loop_
_entity_poly.entity_id
_entity_poly.type
_entity_poly.pdbx_seq_one_letter_code
_entity_poly.pdbx_strand_id
1 'polypeptide(L)'
;MTRKTLAIAAFALGFATTGAFAAQNETLWIHVHVKDGKDSNVSINLPVSLVETMAGSISTKAGEDSQLRLNDEDISVADLRKMWNDVRRQPDATFITVDDTHSKVRVAKRGGDLIIRSQEKGENVEMKIPATVVDALLSAPGDQLDVAAGLRALVRHGEGELVTVNGTGETVRIWIDDSAESR
;
A
#
# COMPACT_ATOMS: atom_id res chain seq x y z
N MET A 1 28.67 -3.28 6.27
CA MET A 1 27.31 -3.36 5.72
C MET A 1 26.40 -3.87 6.82
N THR A 2 25.75 -2.98 7.55
CA THR A 2 24.92 -3.32 8.72
C THR A 2 23.46 -3.08 8.36
N ARG A 3 22.71 -4.17 8.18
CA ARG A 3 21.25 -4.17 8.09
C ARG A 3 20.72 -3.69 9.45
N LYS A 4 20.11 -2.50 9.51
CA LYS A 4 19.35 -2.06 10.68
C LYS A 4 17.89 -2.40 10.46
N THR A 5 17.50 -3.54 11.02
CA THR A 5 16.11 -3.96 11.20
C THR A 5 15.47 -3.03 12.23
N LEU A 6 14.49 -2.20 11.82
CA LEU A 6 13.64 -1.49 12.78
C LEU A 6 12.46 -2.40 13.14
N ALA A 7 12.52 -2.99 14.34
CA ALA A 7 11.38 -3.62 14.98
C ALA A 7 10.60 -2.55 15.76
N ILE A 8 9.33 -2.31 15.39
CA ILE A 8 8.43 -1.39 16.09
C ILE A 8 7.43 -2.23 16.90
N ALA A 9 7.42 -2.04 18.22
CA ALA A 9 6.68 -2.84 19.19
C ALA A 9 5.29 -2.28 19.53
N ALA A 10 4.35 -3.23 19.70
CA ALA A 10 3.21 -3.29 20.62
C ALA A 10 2.14 -2.18 20.64
N PHE A 11 0.95 -2.51 20.10
CA PHE A 11 -0.31 -1.82 20.40
C PHE A 11 -1.08 -2.61 21.46
N ALA A 12 -1.13 -2.10 22.69
CA ALA A 12 -2.05 -2.58 23.71
C ALA A 12 -3.26 -1.65 23.74
N LEU A 13 -4.41 -2.12 23.26
CA LEU A 13 -5.70 -1.46 23.48
C LEU A 13 -6.70 -2.45 24.05
N GLY A 14 -6.84 -2.41 25.37
CA GLY A 14 -8.03 -2.88 26.04
C GLY A 14 -9.07 -1.77 26.07
N PHE A 15 -10.11 -1.87 25.25
CA PHE A 15 -11.39 -1.22 25.52
C PHE A 15 -12.52 -2.15 25.06
N ALA A 16 -13.09 -2.84 26.05
CA ALA A 16 -14.36 -3.55 25.90
C ALA A 16 -15.50 -2.56 26.15
N THR A 17 -16.20 -2.14 25.10
CA THR A 17 -17.58 -1.66 25.18
C THR A 17 -18.31 -2.15 23.94
N THR A 18 -19.26 -3.06 24.13
CA THR A 18 -20.10 -3.64 23.08
C THR A 18 -21.32 -2.76 22.82
N GLY A 19 -21.55 -2.41 21.55
CA GLY A 19 -22.80 -1.80 21.07
C GLY A 19 -22.59 -0.60 20.13
N ALA A 20 -22.90 -0.79 18.84
CA ALA A 20 -22.92 0.21 17.76
C ALA A 20 -21.59 0.61 17.06
N PHE A 21 -20.56 -0.23 17.09
CA PHE A 21 -19.27 0.05 16.42
C PHE A 21 -19.24 -0.25 14.91
N ALA A 22 -20.05 -1.20 14.40
CA ALA A 22 -19.88 -1.69 13.02
C ALA A 22 -20.07 -0.64 11.91
N ALA A 23 -20.96 0.34 12.09
CA ALA A 23 -21.17 1.40 11.09
C ALA A 23 -20.25 2.62 11.29
N GLN A 24 -19.70 2.81 12.49
CA GLN A 24 -18.75 3.90 12.76
C GLN A 24 -17.34 3.53 12.29
N ASN A 25 -16.98 2.24 12.37
CA ASN A 25 -15.66 1.73 12.00
C ASN A 25 -15.28 1.96 10.52
N GLU A 26 -16.23 2.11 9.60
CA GLU A 26 -15.92 2.41 8.19
C GLU A 26 -15.37 3.83 7.98
N THR A 27 -15.61 4.73 8.94
CA THR A 27 -15.18 6.14 8.88
C THR A 27 -14.03 6.47 9.82
N LEU A 28 -13.69 5.56 10.74
CA LEU A 28 -12.62 5.76 11.71
C LEU A 28 -11.25 5.45 11.11
N TRP A 29 -10.25 6.25 11.49
CA TRP A 29 -8.88 6.12 11.03
C TRP A 29 -7.93 5.90 12.21
N ILE A 30 -7.00 4.97 12.04
CA ILE A 30 -5.85 4.78 12.92
C ILE A 30 -4.69 5.57 12.33
N HIS A 31 -4.16 6.49 13.14
CA HIS A 31 -2.99 7.30 12.82
C HIS A 31 -1.82 6.83 13.69
N VAL A 32 -0.79 6.27 13.05
CA VAL A 32 0.46 5.91 13.71
C VAL A 32 1.53 6.88 13.23
N HIS A 33 2.17 7.56 14.18
CA HIS A 33 3.23 8.50 13.89
C HIS A 33 4.45 8.15 14.74
N VAL A 34 5.54 7.77 14.08
CA VAL A 34 6.80 7.42 14.73
C VAL A 34 7.83 8.46 14.36
N LYS A 35 8.40 9.11 15.38
CA LYS A 35 9.53 10.03 15.25
C LYS A 35 10.73 9.38 15.91
N ASP A 36 11.78 9.10 15.15
CA ASP A 36 13.06 8.68 15.71
C ASP A 36 14.07 9.82 15.54
N GLY A 37 14.36 10.51 16.64
CA GLY A 37 15.28 11.64 16.67
C GLY A 37 14.94 12.74 15.66
N LYS A 38 15.96 13.18 14.90
CA LYS A 38 15.83 14.17 13.81
C LYS A 38 15.77 13.53 12.42
N ASP A 39 15.99 12.22 12.32
CA ASP A 39 16.49 11.61 11.09
C ASP A 39 15.44 10.76 10.37
N SER A 40 14.39 10.31 11.07
CA SER A 40 13.28 9.59 10.44
C SER A 40 11.90 9.93 11.03
N ASN A 41 10.93 10.05 10.12
CA ASN A 41 9.53 10.27 10.42
C ASN A 41 8.67 9.28 9.63
N VAL A 42 7.92 8.44 10.33
CA VAL A 42 6.98 7.50 9.71
C VAL A 42 5.57 7.91 10.09
N SER A 43 4.71 8.08 9.09
CA SER A 43 3.28 8.35 9.24
C SER A 43 2.49 7.27 8.51
N ILE A 44 1.66 6.53 9.25
CA ILE A 44 0.77 5.52 8.72
C ILE A 44 -0.66 5.92 9.09
N ASN A 45 -1.52 6.11 8.10
CA ASN A 45 -2.93 6.47 8.28
C ASN A 45 -3.77 5.39 7.61
N LEU A 46 -4.37 4.50 8.40
CA LEU A 46 -5.14 3.38 7.87
C LEU A 46 -6.58 3.48 8.38
N PRO A 47 -7.60 3.25 7.53
CA PRO A 47 -8.95 3.09 8.04
C PRO A 47 -9.00 1.86 8.95
N VAL A 48 -9.80 1.92 10.02
CA VAL A 48 -9.93 0.81 10.98
C VAL A 48 -10.30 -0.49 10.27
N SER A 49 -11.18 -0.44 9.26
CA SER A 49 -11.55 -1.60 8.46
C SER A 49 -10.35 -2.31 7.80
N LEU A 50 -9.37 -1.56 7.31
CA LEU A 50 -8.17 -2.14 6.71
C LEU A 50 -7.29 -2.80 7.77
N VAL A 51 -7.19 -2.19 8.95
CA VAL A 51 -6.44 -2.79 10.08
C VAL A 51 -7.12 -4.07 10.56
N GLU A 52 -8.46 -4.12 10.61
CA GLU A 52 -9.23 -5.33 10.93
C GLU A 52 -8.97 -6.45 9.89
N THR A 53 -8.98 -6.10 8.59
CA THR A 53 -8.63 -7.03 7.51
C THR A 53 -7.21 -7.58 7.68
N MET A 54 -6.23 -6.72 8.01
CA MET A 54 -4.84 -7.12 8.21
C MET A 54 -4.62 -7.92 9.49
N ALA A 55 -5.34 -7.60 10.57
CA ALA A 55 -5.20 -8.28 11.86
C ALA A 55 -5.53 -9.78 11.77
N GLY A 56 -6.46 -10.16 10.90
CA GLY A 56 -6.76 -11.56 10.60
C GLY A 56 -5.60 -12.32 9.94
N SER A 57 -4.68 -11.61 9.29
CA SER A 57 -3.48 -12.15 8.62
C SER A 57 -2.21 -12.03 9.48
N ILE A 58 -2.25 -11.36 10.63
CA ILE A 58 -1.10 -11.23 11.53
C ILE A 58 -1.18 -12.35 12.59
N SER A 59 -0.37 -13.39 12.42
CA SER A 59 -0.28 -14.49 13.41
C SER A 59 0.43 -14.04 14.68
N THR A 60 -0.31 -13.77 15.75
CA THR A 60 0.25 -13.49 17.08
C THR A 60 0.49 -14.80 17.84
N LYS A 61 1.52 -15.57 17.49
CA LYS A 61 2.08 -16.52 18.46
C LYS A 61 2.88 -15.71 19.48
N ALA A 62 2.23 -15.37 20.59
CA ALA A 62 2.87 -14.79 21.77
C ALA A 62 3.75 -15.86 22.44
N GLY A 63 4.96 -16.05 21.91
CA GLY A 63 6.07 -16.68 22.62
C GLY A 63 6.84 -15.63 23.41
N GLU A 64 7.55 -16.05 24.45
CA GLU A 64 8.15 -15.22 25.52
C GLU A 64 9.16 -14.14 25.07
N ASP A 65 9.42 -13.99 23.77
CA ASP A 65 10.17 -12.88 23.18
C ASP A 65 9.21 -11.95 22.42
N SER A 66 9.02 -10.75 22.93
CA SER A 66 8.08 -9.72 22.43
C SER A 66 8.50 -9.08 21.10
N GLN A 67 8.86 -9.89 20.11
CA GLN A 67 9.12 -9.45 18.75
C GLN A 67 7.90 -9.79 17.88
N LEU A 68 7.26 -8.76 17.33
CA LEU A 68 6.28 -8.91 16.27
C LEU A 68 7.01 -9.48 15.05
N ARG A 69 6.90 -10.80 14.85
CA ARG A 69 7.37 -11.45 13.63
C ARG A 69 6.25 -11.32 12.61
N LEU A 70 6.44 -10.47 11.61
CA LEU A 70 5.75 -10.65 10.33
C LEU A 70 6.33 -11.96 9.78
N ASN A 71 5.59 -13.06 9.86
CA ASN A 71 6.01 -14.31 9.24
C ASN A 71 6.18 -14.06 7.72
N ASP A 72 7.03 -14.86 7.06
CA ASP A 72 7.01 -15.05 5.59
C ASP A 72 5.69 -15.76 5.19
N GLU A 73 4.54 -15.19 5.56
CA GLU A 73 3.23 -15.68 5.16
C GLU A 73 2.90 -15.13 3.77
N ASP A 74 2.59 -16.04 2.86
CA ASP A 74 2.11 -15.72 1.53
C ASP A 74 0.79 -14.94 1.64
N ILE A 75 0.77 -13.68 1.21
CA ILE A 75 -0.46 -12.90 1.12
C ILE A 75 -1.28 -13.45 -0.03
N SER A 76 -2.44 -14.04 0.28
CA SER A 76 -3.36 -14.53 -0.75
C SER A 76 -3.93 -13.37 -1.58
N VAL A 77 -4.24 -13.62 -2.85
CA VAL A 77 -5.02 -12.71 -3.70
C VAL A 77 -6.38 -12.41 -3.07
N ALA A 78 -6.95 -13.35 -2.32
CA ALA A 78 -8.18 -13.11 -1.56
C ALA A 78 -8.01 -12.01 -0.50
N ASP A 79 -6.89 -11.99 0.22
CA ASP A 79 -6.60 -10.97 1.21
C ASP A 79 -6.22 -9.64 0.56
N LEU A 80 -5.46 -9.66 -0.54
CA LEU A 80 -5.22 -8.47 -1.37
C LEU A 80 -6.54 -7.85 -1.85
N ARG A 81 -7.52 -8.67 -2.26
CA ARG A 81 -8.85 -8.22 -2.68
C ARG A 81 -9.62 -7.56 -1.55
N LYS A 82 -9.55 -8.10 -0.32
CA LYS A 82 -10.18 -7.47 0.85
C LYS A 82 -9.52 -6.13 1.18
N MET A 83 -8.19 -6.11 1.28
CA MET A 83 -7.41 -4.91 1.56
C MET A 83 -7.67 -3.82 0.51
N TRP A 84 -7.64 -4.20 -0.77
CA TRP A 84 -7.93 -3.29 -1.87
C TRP A 84 -9.35 -2.74 -1.80
N ASN A 85 -10.34 -3.57 -1.49
CA ASN A 85 -11.71 -3.11 -1.34
C ASN A 85 -11.81 -2.04 -0.24
N ASP A 86 -11.12 -2.21 0.88
CA ASP A 86 -11.11 -1.22 1.96
C ASP A 86 -10.46 0.09 1.49
N VAL A 87 -9.29 0.03 0.87
CA VAL A 87 -8.58 1.20 0.31
C VAL A 87 -9.42 1.92 -0.75
N ARG A 88 -10.04 1.19 -1.66
CA ARG A 88 -10.81 1.75 -2.79
C ARG A 88 -12.02 2.54 -2.30
N ARG A 89 -12.73 2.06 -1.28
CA ARG A 89 -13.92 2.70 -0.69
C ARG A 89 -13.61 4.00 0.06
N GLN A 90 -12.37 4.17 0.54
CA GLN A 90 -11.98 5.39 1.23
C GLN A 90 -11.96 6.61 0.30
N PRO A 91 -12.08 7.84 0.82
CA PRO A 91 -11.75 9.04 0.05
C PRO A 91 -10.26 9.08 -0.31
N ASP A 92 -9.87 10.11 -1.05
CA ASP A 92 -8.47 10.38 -1.36
C ASP A 92 -7.65 10.60 -0.07
N ALA A 93 -6.76 9.66 0.25
CA ALA A 93 -5.98 9.66 1.48
C ALA A 93 -4.52 9.24 1.26
N THR A 94 -3.64 9.64 2.18
CA THR A 94 -2.25 9.18 2.20
C THR A 94 -2.11 8.13 3.27
N PHE A 95 -1.87 6.90 2.86
CA PHE A 95 -1.87 5.77 3.77
C PHE A 95 -0.52 5.59 4.45
N ILE A 96 0.57 5.79 3.71
CA ILE A 96 1.92 5.61 4.22
C ILE A 96 2.78 6.79 3.77
N THR A 97 3.57 7.31 4.70
CA THR A 97 4.70 8.19 4.43
C THR A 97 5.86 7.76 5.30
N VAL A 98 6.96 7.38 4.68
CA VAL A 98 8.25 7.16 5.33
C VAL A 98 9.15 8.28 4.83
N ASP A 99 9.66 9.10 5.73
CA ASP A 99 10.57 10.20 5.44
C ASP A 99 11.83 9.96 6.27
N ASP A 100 12.88 9.46 5.63
CA ASP A 100 14.19 9.21 6.21
C ASP A 100 15.20 10.14 5.54
N THR A 101 16.37 10.30 6.15
CA THR A 101 17.45 11.19 5.70
C THR A 101 17.94 10.87 4.28
N HIS A 102 17.69 9.65 3.78
CA HIS A 102 18.17 9.19 2.47
C HIS A 102 17.07 8.67 1.55
N SER A 103 15.86 8.49 2.04
CA SER A 103 14.76 7.96 1.25
C SER A 103 13.41 8.51 1.71
N LYS A 104 12.50 8.64 0.75
CA LYS A 104 11.13 9.07 0.99
C LYS A 104 10.18 8.17 0.23
N VAL A 105 9.37 7.42 0.96
CA VAL A 105 8.34 6.54 0.39
C VAL A 105 6.96 7.08 0.74
N ARG A 106 6.07 7.11 -0.24
CA ARG A 106 4.68 7.57 -0.07
C ARG A 106 3.73 6.67 -0.83
N VAL A 107 2.68 6.23 -0.16
CA VAL A 107 1.56 5.47 -0.77
C VAL A 107 0.28 6.25 -0.53
N ALA A 108 -0.44 6.59 -1.60
CA ALA A 108 -1.65 7.39 -1.54
C ALA A 108 -2.66 6.98 -2.62
N LYS A 109 -3.94 7.22 -2.37
CA LYS A 109 -4.99 7.16 -3.40
C LYS A 109 -5.40 8.58 -3.76
N ARG A 110 -5.32 8.97 -5.03
CA ARG A 110 -5.64 10.33 -5.51
C ARG A 110 -6.31 10.29 -6.86
N GLY A 111 -7.45 10.96 -7.01
CA GLY A 111 -8.12 11.12 -8.31
C GLY A 111 -8.51 9.81 -8.98
N GLY A 112 -8.74 8.74 -8.21
CA GLY A 112 -9.01 7.39 -8.75
C GLY A 112 -7.76 6.54 -9.01
N ASP A 113 -6.56 7.05 -8.72
CA ASP A 113 -5.31 6.34 -8.90
C ASP A 113 -4.68 5.95 -7.56
N LEU A 114 -4.09 4.75 -7.51
CA LEU A 114 -3.12 4.38 -6.49
C LEU A 114 -1.75 4.91 -6.93
N ILE A 115 -1.18 5.80 -6.12
CA ILE A 115 0.10 6.45 -6.38
C ILE A 115 1.10 5.97 -5.34
N ILE A 116 2.17 5.36 -5.81
CA ILE A 116 3.32 4.94 -5.02
C ILE A 116 4.51 5.76 -5.50
N ARG A 117 5.15 6.47 -4.57
CA ARG A 117 6.36 7.24 -4.85
C ARG A 117 7.46 6.77 -3.92
N SER A 118 8.62 6.49 -4.49
CA SER A 118 9.86 6.28 -3.75
C SER A 118 10.90 7.26 -4.29
N GLN A 119 11.54 8.01 -3.40
CA GLN A 119 12.62 8.92 -3.74
C GLN A 119 13.82 8.51 -2.92
N GLU A 120 14.92 8.18 -3.56
CA GLU A 120 16.20 7.90 -2.94
C GLU A 120 17.27 8.76 -3.61
N LYS A 121 18.48 8.81 -3.03
CA LYS A 121 19.57 9.61 -3.60
C LYS A 121 19.91 9.16 -5.01
N GLY A 122 19.46 9.94 -5.99
CA GLY A 122 19.73 9.71 -7.40
C GLY A 122 18.73 8.80 -8.10
N GLU A 123 17.64 8.40 -7.44
CA GLU A 123 16.60 7.56 -8.03
C GLU A 123 15.21 7.99 -7.55
N ASN A 124 14.29 8.23 -8.48
CA ASN A 124 12.90 8.56 -8.20
C ASN A 124 12.00 7.58 -8.95
N VAL A 125 11.26 6.78 -8.21
CA VAL A 125 10.24 5.87 -8.73
C VAL A 125 8.87 6.48 -8.47
N GLU A 126 8.09 6.65 -9.53
CA GLU A 126 6.66 6.95 -9.46
C GLU A 126 5.89 5.84 -10.17
N MET A 127 4.96 5.22 -9.45
CA MET A 127 4.02 4.26 -9.98
C MET A 127 2.62 4.81 -9.79
N LYS A 128 1.87 4.85 -10.88
CA LYS A 128 0.51 5.36 -10.95
C LYS A 128 -0.38 4.28 -11.55
N ILE A 129 -1.22 3.68 -10.71
CA ILE A 129 -2.10 2.58 -11.12
C ILE A 129 -3.55 3.03 -10.99
N PRO A 130 -4.34 3.08 -12.08
CA PRO A 130 -5.76 3.36 -11.98
C PRO A 130 -6.47 2.31 -11.12
N ALA A 131 -7.35 2.75 -10.23
CA ALA A 131 -8.11 1.85 -9.35
C ALA A 131 -8.89 0.78 -10.14
N THR A 132 -9.39 1.13 -11.33
CA THR A 132 -10.09 0.22 -12.23
C THR A 132 -9.21 -0.90 -12.77
N VAL A 133 -7.90 -0.67 -12.90
CA VAL A 133 -6.92 -1.70 -13.29
C VAL A 133 -6.69 -2.66 -12.12
N VAL A 134 -6.57 -2.15 -10.89
CA VAL A 134 -6.43 -2.99 -9.70
C VAL A 134 -7.68 -3.84 -9.47
N ASP A 135 -8.87 -3.25 -9.63
CA ASP A 135 -10.16 -3.97 -9.58
C ASP A 135 -10.19 -5.14 -10.58
N ALA A 136 -9.72 -4.90 -11.81
CA ALA A 136 -9.70 -5.91 -12.85
C ALA A 136 -8.62 -6.98 -12.61
N LEU A 137 -7.43 -6.62 -12.09
CA LEU A 137 -6.42 -7.60 -11.71
C LEU A 137 -6.92 -8.55 -10.61
N LEU A 138 -7.74 -8.05 -9.69
CA LEU A 138 -8.27 -8.82 -8.57
C LEU A 138 -9.63 -9.48 -8.88
N SER A 139 -10.13 -9.42 -10.12
CA SER A 139 -11.47 -9.91 -10.45
C SER A 139 -11.60 -11.42 -10.65
N ALA A 140 -10.48 -12.13 -10.85
CA ALA A 140 -10.51 -13.60 -10.98
C ALA A 140 -11.05 -14.26 -9.69
N PRO A 141 -11.79 -15.37 -9.80
CA PRO A 141 -12.27 -16.11 -8.64
C PRO A 141 -11.12 -16.82 -7.92
N GLY A 142 -11.31 -17.08 -6.62
CA GLY A 142 -10.31 -17.76 -5.80
C GLY A 142 -9.04 -16.93 -5.63
N ASP A 143 -7.91 -17.62 -5.68
CA ASP A 143 -6.60 -17.09 -5.32
C ASP A 143 -5.71 -16.81 -6.54
N GLN A 144 -6.28 -16.17 -7.56
CA GLN A 144 -5.60 -15.89 -8.83
C GLN A 144 -5.83 -14.44 -9.27
N LEU A 145 -4.85 -13.90 -9.99
CA LEU A 145 -4.94 -12.59 -10.63
C LEU A 145 -5.49 -12.74 -12.06
N ASP A 146 -6.44 -11.90 -12.45
CA ASP A 146 -6.89 -11.78 -13.83
C ASP A 146 -6.04 -10.74 -14.57
N VAL A 147 -4.81 -11.14 -14.91
CA VAL A 147 -3.87 -10.29 -15.65
C VAL A 147 -4.46 -9.79 -16.96
N ALA A 148 -5.23 -10.64 -17.64
CA ALA A 148 -5.88 -10.27 -18.90
C ALA A 148 -6.97 -9.20 -18.68
N ALA A 149 -7.75 -9.27 -17.61
CA ALA A 149 -8.71 -8.22 -17.26
C ALA A 149 -8.00 -6.94 -16.85
N GLY A 150 -6.91 -7.01 -16.09
CA GLY A 150 -6.04 -5.88 -15.77
C GLY A 150 -5.56 -5.16 -17.02
N LEU A 151 -4.98 -5.90 -17.98
CA LEU A 151 -4.54 -5.34 -19.25
C LEU A 151 -5.70 -4.74 -20.06
N ARG A 152 -6.86 -5.41 -20.13
CA ARG A 152 -8.04 -4.86 -20.81
C ARG A 152 -8.55 -3.58 -20.14
N ALA A 153 -8.54 -3.51 -18.81
CA ALA A 153 -8.94 -2.33 -18.06
C ALA A 153 -7.98 -1.17 -18.30
N LEU A 154 -6.71 -1.50 -18.38
CA LEU A 154 -5.64 -0.56 -18.66
C LEU A 154 -5.75 0.00 -20.10
N VAL A 155 -6.00 -0.85 -21.11
CA VAL A 155 -6.28 -0.40 -22.49
C VAL A 155 -7.54 0.48 -22.55
N ARG A 156 -8.60 0.16 -21.78
CA ARG A 156 -9.81 0.99 -21.71
C ARG A 156 -9.59 2.33 -21.01
N HIS A 157 -8.62 2.40 -20.09
CA HIS A 157 -8.26 3.65 -19.43
C HIS A 157 -7.62 4.63 -20.43
N GLY A 158 -7.02 4.13 -21.51
CA GLY A 158 -6.40 4.92 -22.56
C GLY A 158 -4.92 5.18 -22.29
N GLU A 159 -4.37 6.15 -23.01
CA GLU A 159 -2.95 6.50 -22.90
C GLU A 159 -2.58 6.96 -21.49
N GLY A 160 -1.37 6.62 -21.05
CA GLY A 160 -0.87 7.09 -19.76
C GLY A 160 0.39 6.38 -19.28
N GLU A 161 1.09 7.05 -18.37
CA GLU A 161 2.24 6.48 -17.65
C GLU A 161 1.76 5.61 -16.48
N LEU A 162 2.36 4.42 -16.35
CA LEU A 162 2.06 3.45 -15.31
C LEU A 162 3.18 3.38 -14.29
N VAL A 163 4.41 3.35 -14.80
CA VAL A 163 5.62 3.36 -13.99
C VAL A 163 6.62 4.28 -14.65
N THR A 164 7.19 5.17 -13.87
CA THR A 164 8.29 6.06 -14.28
C THR A 164 9.37 5.98 -13.22
N VAL A 165 10.55 5.50 -13.61
CA VAL A 165 11.77 5.45 -12.80
C VAL A 165 12.76 6.42 -13.42
N ASN A 166 13.20 7.41 -12.66
CA ASN A 166 14.22 8.37 -13.05
C ASN A 166 15.46 8.17 -12.19
N GLY A 167 16.52 7.62 -12.78
CA GLY A 167 17.85 7.47 -12.18
C GLY A 167 18.84 8.58 -12.58
N THR A 168 20.07 8.52 -12.06
CA THR A 168 21.15 9.48 -12.35
C THR A 168 21.74 9.39 -13.77
N GLY A 169 21.31 8.43 -14.58
CA GLY A 169 21.73 8.31 -15.98
C GLY A 169 20.75 7.56 -16.88
N GLU A 170 19.64 7.06 -16.32
CA GLU A 170 18.68 6.22 -17.03
C GLU A 170 17.27 6.60 -16.62
N THR A 171 16.33 6.51 -17.55
CA THR A 171 14.90 6.71 -17.29
C THR A 171 14.16 5.51 -17.83
N VAL A 172 13.49 4.77 -16.96
CA VAL A 172 12.64 3.64 -17.33
C VAL A 172 11.20 4.09 -17.24
N ARG A 173 10.49 4.09 -18.36
CA ARG A 173 9.06 4.37 -18.42
C ARG A 173 8.33 3.11 -18.87
N ILE A 174 7.20 2.82 -18.25
CA ILE A 174 6.22 1.84 -18.70
C ILE A 174 4.93 2.61 -18.90
N TRP A 175 4.48 2.70 -20.15
CA TRP A 175 3.31 3.47 -20.55
C TRP A 175 2.52 2.73 -21.62
N ILE A 176 1.31 3.22 -21.87
CA ILE A 176 0.50 2.86 -23.04
C ILE A 176 0.26 4.13 -23.84
N ASP A 177 0.41 4.02 -25.16
CA ASP A 177 0.04 5.02 -26.14
C ASP A 177 -0.65 4.34 -27.34
N ASP A 178 -1.15 5.16 -28.27
CA ASP A 178 -1.77 4.73 -29.53
C ASP A 178 -0.77 4.57 -30.69
N SER A 179 0.54 4.72 -30.41
CA SER A 179 1.61 4.75 -31.39
C SER A 179 2.37 3.42 -31.45
N ALA A 180 2.70 2.96 -32.66
CA ALA A 180 3.56 1.79 -32.84
C ALA A 180 5.03 2.07 -32.49
N GLU A 181 5.43 3.35 -32.49
CA GLU A 181 6.77 3.79 -32.10
C GLU A 181 6.72 4.50 -30.74
N SER A 182 7.60 4.07 -29.83
CA SER A 182 7.79 4.68 -28.52
C SER A 182 8.37 6.09 -28.65
N ARG A 183 7.80 7.06 -27.94
CA ARG A 183 8.30 8.45 -27.86
C ARG A 183 9.28 8.68 -26.70
#